data_AF-A0A381VD40-F1
#
_entry.id   AF-A0A381VD40-F1
#
_cell.length_a   1.000
_cell.length_b   1.000
_cell.length_c   1.000
_cell.angle_alpha   90.00
_cell.angle_beta   90.00
_cell.angle_gamma   90.00
#
_symmetry.space_group_name_H-M   'P 1'
#
loop_
_entity.id
_entity.type
_entity.pdbx_description
1 polymer ?
#
loop_
_entity_poly.entity_id
_entity_poly.type
_entity_poly.pdbx_seq_one_letter_code
_entity_poly.pdbx_strand_id
1 'polypeptide(L)' 'MLMAFLLIVIVNGEPEPTANMYFRNINRCNFFANKIERGYYTPGRYYSGQYKISAYCTPRMIPEETKFWD' A
#
# COMPACT_ATOMS: atom_id res chain seq x y z
N MET A 1 1.34 22.15 5.41
CA MET A 1 0.78 20.99 4.67
C MET A 1 1.83 20.47 3.72
N LEU A 2 1.89 19.16 3.52
CA LEU A 2 2.86 18.54 2.61
C LEU A 2 2.24 17.43 1.78
N MET A 3 2.83 17.11 0.63
CA MET A 3 2.39 16.01 -0.24
C MET A 3 2.97 14.68 0.22
N ALA A 4 2.12 13.66 0.36
CA ALA A 4 2.49 12.30 0.70
C ALA A 4 1.76 11.28 -0.18
N PHE A 5 2.16 10.01 -0.09
CA PHE A 5 1.54 8.90 -0.82
C PHE A 5 0.80 7.98 0.15
N LEU A 6 -0.53 7.95 0.04
CA LEU A 6 -1.41 7.07 0.81
C LEU A 6 -1.47 5.69 0.16
N LEU A 7 -1.14 4.65 0.91
CA LEU A 7 -1.34 3.27 0.51
C LEU A 7 -2.81 2.86 0.74
N ILE A 8 -3.48 2.53 -0.35
CA ILE A 8 -4.83 1.95 -0.35
C ILE A 8 -4.70 0.45 -0.62
N VAL A 9 -5.44 -0.35 0.14
CA VAL A 9 -5.58 -1.79 -0.07
C VAL A 9 -7.06 -2.10 -0.20
N ILE A 10 -7.40 -2.89 -1.21
CA ILE A 10 -8.74 -3.36 -1.50
C ILE A 10 -8.71 -4.88 -1.45
N VAL A 11 -9.58 -5.48 -0.63
CA VAL A 11 -9.74 -6.93 -0.49
C VAL A 11 -11.18 -7.27 -0.84
N ASN A 12 -11.38 -8.16 -1.81
CA ASN A 12 -12.72 -8.53 -2.29
C ASN A 12 -13.60 -7.36 -2.75
N GLY A 13 -12.99 -6.26 -3.22
CA GLY A 13 -13.69 -5.05 -3.64
C GLY A 13 -13.96 -4.05 -2.51
N GLU A 14 -13.67 -4.42 -1.27
CA GLU A 14 -13.84 -3.57 -0.10
C GLU A 14 -12.50 -2.95 0.34
N PRO A 15 -12.47 -1.66 0.72
CA PRO A 15 -11.28 -1.03 1.28
C PRO A 15 -10.89 -1.68 2.62
N GLU A 16 -9.66 -2.17 2.73
CA GLU A 16 -9.12 -2.68 3.99
C GLU A 16 -8.72 -1.50 4.90
N PRO A 17 -9.00 -1.56 6.22
CA PRO A 17 -8.64 -0.49 7.15
C PRO A 17 -7.12 -0.45 7.43
N THR A 18 -6.34 0.08 6.49
CA THR A 18 -4.86 0.18 6.56
C THR A 18 -4.33 1.30 7.46
N ALA A 19 -5.10 1.80 8.44
CA ALA A 19 -4.69 2.87 9.35
C ALA A 19 -4.09 4.13 8.69
N ASN A 20 -4.50 4.44 7.44
CA ASN A 20 -3.98 5.56 6.64
C ASN A 20 -2.45 5.57 6.55
N MET A 21 -1.87 4.53 5.97
CA MET A 21 -0.43 4.44 5.76
C MET A 21 0.08 5.45 4.73
N TYR A 22 0.63 6.57 5.21
CA TYR A 22 1.29 7.58 4.38
C TYR A 22 2.80 7.35 4.28
N PHE A 23 3.34 7.60 3.09
CA PHE A 23 4.76 7.52 2.78
C PHE A 23 5.25 8.83 2.17
N ARG A 24 6.47 9.25 2.52
CA ARG A 24 7.11 10.43 1.89
C ARG A 24 7.62 10.14 0.48
N ASN A 25 7.92 8.88 0.18
CA ASN A 25 8.52 8.45 -1.09
C ASN A 25 7.60 7.47 -1.84
N ILE A 26 7.30 7.78 -3.11
CA ILE A 26 6.43 6.95 -3.95
C ILE A 26 6.98 5.54 -4.18
N ASN A 27 8.30 5.37 -4.33
CA ASN A 27 8.91 4.06 -4.56
C ASN A 27 8.77 3.16 -3.33
N ARG A 28 8.84 3.74 -2.13
CA ARG A 28 8.62 2.98 -0.89
C ARG A 28 7.17 2.57 -0.75
N CYS A 29 6.22 3.47 -1.02
CA CYS A 29 4.80 3.12 -1.06
C CYS A 29 4.52 2.00 -2.07
N ASN A 30 5.03 2.14 -3.30
CA ASN A 30 4.86 1.14 -4.37
C ASN A 30 5.52 -0.20 -4.04
N PHE A 31 6.63 -0.19 -3.30
CA PHE A 31 7.24 -1.42 -2.79
C PHE A 31 6.26 -2.19 -1.90
N PHE A 32 5.63 -1.52 -0.92
CA PHE A 32 4.63 -2.15 -0.06
C PHE A 32 3.40 -2.60 -0.84
N ALA A 33 2.85 -1.75 -1.71
CA ALA A 33 1.73 -2.09 -2.58
C ALA A 33 2.00 -3.38 -3.38
N ASN A 34 3.16 -3.45 -4.03
CA ASN A 34 3.56 -4.63 -4.80
C ASN A 34 3.71 -5.90 -3.95
N LYS A 35 4.25 -5.77 -2.75
CA LYS A 35 4.42 -6.91 -1.83
C LYS A 35 3.07 -7.41 -1.29
N ILE A 36 2.13 -6.50 -1.04
CA ILE A 36 0.77 -6.83 -0.63
C ILE A 36 0.05 -7.57 -1.75
N GLU A 37 0.01 -7.04 -2.97
CA GLU A 37 -0.69 -7.69 -4.08
C GLU A 37 -0.13 -9.08 -4.42
N ARG A 38 1.18 -9.26 -4.28
CA ARG A 38 1.85 -10.53 -4.60
C ARG A 38 1.72 -11.58 -3.51
N GLY A 39 1.47 -11.18 -2.25
CA GLY A 39 1.48 -12.07 -1.09
C GLY A 39 2.83 -12.76 -0.94
N TYR A 40 3.74 -12.20 -0.13
CA TYR A 40 5.04 -12.85 0.09
C TYR A 40 4.86 -14.16 0.88
N TYR A 41 4.86 -15.31 0.18
CA TYR A 41 4.91 -16.65 0.78
C TYR A 41 5.96 -17.51 0.05
N THR A 42 6.80 -18.21 0.80
CA THR A 42 7.86 -19.12 0.28
C THR A 42 7.85 -20.42 1.11
N PRO A 43 8.19 -21.62 0.58
CA PRO A 43 8.70 -21.95 -0.76
C PRO A 43 7.90 -23.02 -1.54
N GLY A 44 7.82 -22.87 -2.88
CA GLY A 44 7.52 -23.97 -3.80
C GLY A 44 6.42 -23.76 -4.85
N ARG A 45 5.66 -22.67 -4.83
CA ARG A 45 4.57 -22.44 -5.81
C ARG A 45 4.45 -20.99 -6.27
N TYR A 46 4.04 -20.88 -7.53
CA TYR A 46 4.14 -19.72 -8.41
C TYR A 46 3.42 -18.44 -7.93
N TYR A 47 4.04 -17.32 -8.26
CA TYR A 47 3.58 -15.94 -8.12
C TYR A 47 2.38 -15.65 -9.05
N SER A 48 1.17 -16.07 -8.68
CA SER A 48 -0.04 -15.42 -9.17
C SER A 48 -0.45 -14.40 -8.12
N GLY A 49 -0.75 -13.15 -8.52
CA GLY A 49 -1.30 -12.14 -7.60
C GLY A 49 -2.42 -12.73 -6.75
N GLN A 50 -2.51 -12.32 -5.49
CA GLN A 50 -3.51 -12.85 -4.58
C GLN A 50 -4.91 -12.57 -5.14
N TYR A 51 -5.78 -13.59 -5.15
CA TYR A 51 -7.11 -13.47 -5.71
C TYR A 51 -7.88 -12.36 -4.99
N LYS A 52 -8.31 -11.34 -5.75
CA LYS A 52 -9.10 -10.18 -5.29
C LYS A 52 -8.40 -9.28 -4.26
N ILE A 53 -7.08 -9.15 -4.33
CA ILE A 53 -6.35 -8.11 -3.59
C ILE A 53 -5.77 -7.10 -4.59
N SER A 54 -5.99 -5.82 -4.34
CA SER A 54 -5.37 -4.71 -5.08
C SER A 54 -4.79 -3.73 -4.10
N ALA A 55 -3.57 -3.23 -4.36
CA ALA A 55 -2.95 -2.23 -3.52
C ALA A 55 -2.24 -1.19 -4.38
N TYR A 56 -2.45 0.09 -4.07
CA TYR A 56 -1.90 1.19 -4.86
C TYR A 56 -1.71 2.45 -4.02
N CYS A 57 -0.91 3.37 -4.54
CA CYS A 57 -0.52 4.60 -3.86
C CYS A 57 -1.19 5.81 -4.50
N THR A 58 -1.78 6.68 -3.68
CA THR A 58 -2.44 7.92 -4.14
C THR A 58 -1.75 9.14 -3.52
N PRO A 59 -1.39 10.18 -4.29
CA PRO A 59 -0.89 11.42 -3.71
C PRO A 59 -2.00 12.13 -2.91
N ARG A 60 -1.67 12.62 -1.71
CA ARG A 60 -2.56 13.37 -0.82
C ARG A 60 -1.81 14.54 -0.18
N MET A 61 -2.49 15.68 -0.04
CA MET A 61 -2.04 16.77 0.82
C MET A 61 -2.47 16.46 2.25
N ILE A 62 -1.52 16.51 3.18
CA ILE A 62 -1.75 16.17 4.59
C ILE A 62 -1.13 17.23 5.52
N PRO A 63 -1.60 17.31 6.79
CA PRO A 63 -0.93 18.08 7.84
C PRO A 63 0.52 17.60 8.04
N GLU A 64 1.40 18.51 8.45
CA GLU A 64 2.84 18.21 8.60
C GLU A 64 3.12 17.26 9.76
N GLU A 65 2.25 17.27 10.75
CA GLU A 65 2.24 16.41 11.94
C GLU A 65 1.75 14.98 11.68
N THR A 66 1.37 14.65 10.45
CA THR A 66 0.86 13.31 10.11
C THR A 66 1.95 12.25 10.26
N LYS A 67 1.61 11.09 10.83
CA LYS A 67 2.52 9.95 10.96
C LYS A 67 2.83 9.31 9.59
N PHE A 68 4.12 9.03 9.36
CA PHE A 68 4.60 8.28 8.20
C PHE A 68 5.02 6.86 8.58
N TRP A 69 5.03 5.96 7.58
CA TRP A 69 5.35 4.54 7.72
C TRP A 69 6.57 4.14 6.87
N ASP A 70 7.44 5.11 6.58
CA ASP A 70 8.58 4.99 5.68
C ASP A 70 9.85 4.44 6.34
#